data_AF-A0A3E0M4L7-F1
#
_entry.id   AF-A0A3E0M4L7-F1
#
_cell.length_a   1.000
_cell.length_b   1.000
_cell.length_c   1.000
_cell.angle_alpha   90.00
_cell.angle_beta   90.00
_cell.angle_gamma   90.00
#
_symmetry.space_group_name_H-M   'P 1'
#
loop_
_entity.id
_entity.type
_entity.pdbx_description
1 polymer ?
#
loop_
_entity_poly.entity_id
_entity_poly.type
_entity_poly.pdbx_seq_one_letter_code
_entity_poly.pdbx_strand_id
1 'polypeptide(L)'
;MKRTLMIALGSLASLLLINPVGAENPRQVQQLLNTRECPGCDLQGADLRGAHLIGADLRKANLQGANLEEANLEGADLTDANLEGANLTAAFLTNASLNQANLNGVNFTSAMIYDADVTGASMERINLTNAQIYGTGIAVGGENP
;
A
#
# COMPACT_ATOMS: atom_id res chain seq x y z
N MET A 1 -29.94 38.60 -21.62
CA MET A 1 -29.46 37.27 -22.07
C MET A 1 -28.80 36.58 -20.88
N LYS A 2 -29.28 35.37 -20.54
CA LYS A 2 -28.84 34.54 -19.41
C LYS A 2 -27.46 33.93 -19.67
N ARG A 3 -26.56 33.88 -18.67
CA ARG A 3 -25.57 32.79 -18.49
C ARG A 3 -25.33 32.53 -16.99
N THR A 4 -26.23 31.69 -16.51
CA THR A 4 -26.16 30.66 -15.47
C THR A 4 -24.87 30.48 -14.64
N LEU A 5 -25.10 30.57 -13.33
CA LEU A 5 -24.34 30.07 -12.18
C LEU A 5 -23.96 28.58 -12.34
N MET A 6 -22.67 28.22 -12.23
CA MET A 6 -22.27 26.83 -11.99
C MET A 6 -21.90 26.67 -10.51
N ILE A 7 -22.88 26.18 -9.76
CA ILE A 7 -22.68 25.61 -8.43
C ILE A 7 -22.02 24.25 -8.65
N ALA A 8 -20.74 24.12 -8.32
CA ALA A 8 -20.15 22.81 -8.12
C ALA A 8 -20.68 22.26 -6.79
N LEU A 9 -21.75 21.44 -6.87
CA LEU A 9 -22.17 20.58 -5.78
C LEU A 9 -21.12 19.48 -5.59
N GLY A 10 -20.06 19.79 -4.83
CA GLY A 10 -19.26 18.76 -4.18
C GLY A 10 -20.03 18.29 -2.95
N SER A 11 -20.62 17.11 -3.02
CA SER A 11 -21.33 16.49 -1.92
C SER A 11 -20.44 16.41 -0.67
N LEU A 12 -20.84 17.12 0.39
CA LEU A 12 -20.42 16.86 1.76
C LEU A 12 -20.93 15.48 2.17
N ALA A 13 -20.21 14.43 1.77
CA ALA A 13 -20.27 13.17 2.48
C ALA A 13 -19.43 13.35 3.76
N SER A 14 -20.07 13.94 4.76
CA SER A 14 -19.54 13.95 6.12
C SER A 14 -19.45 12.50 6.61
N LEU A 15 -18.26 11.89 6.51
CA LEU A 15 -17.96 10.66 7.20
C LEU A 15 -16.90 10.96 8.27
N LEU A 16 -17.41 10.96 9.51
CA LEU A 16 -16.73 10.98 10.81
C LEU A 16 -15.20 10.88 10.75
N LEU A 17 -14.53 12.01 11.04
CA LEU A 17 -13.15 12.00 11.52
C LEU A 17 -13.14 11.30 12.89
N ILE A 18 -13.06 9.97 12.89
CA ILE A 18 -12.34 9.30 13.97
C ILE A 18 -10.92 9.82 13.81
N ASN A 19 -10.51 10.78 14.63
CA ASN A 19 -9.10 11.16 14.71
C ASN A 19 -8.36 9.90 15.15
N PRO A 20 -7.55 9.23 14.29
CA PRO A 20 -6.63 8.29 14.85
C PRO A 20 -5.59 9.13 15.60
N VAL A 21 -5.20 8.65 16.76
CA VAL A 21 -4.02 9.12 17.50
C VAL A 21 -2.74 8.69 16.75
N GLY A 22 -2.80 8.59 15.42
CA GLY A 22 -1.82 7.95 14.54
C GLY A 22 -0.80 8.94 14.01
N ALA A 23 0.40 8.43 13.73
CA ALA A 23 1.51 9.16 13.13
C ALA A 23 1.27 9.57 11.66
N GLU A 24 0.09 9.28 11.11
CA GLU A 24 -0.23 9.48 9.70
C GLU A 24 -0.37 10.96 9.33
N ASN A 25 0.11 11.33 8.13
CA ASN A 25 -0.07 12.67 7.56
C ASN A 25 -1.35 12.71 6.72
N PRO A 26 -2.46 13.32 7.19
CA PRO A 26 -3.77 13.21 6.53
C PRO A 26 -3.78 13.84 5.14
N ARG A 27 -2.92 14.84 4.90
CA ARG A 27 -2.80 15.48 3.59
C ARG A 27 -2.16 14.56 2.57
N GLN A 28 -1.16 13.79 2.98
CA GLN A 28 -0.48 12.83 2.09
C GLN A 28 -1.35 11.59 1.85
N VAL A 29 -2.09 11.13 2.86
CA VAL A 29 -3.13 10.11 2.67
C VAL A 29 -4.15 10.58 1.64
N GLN A 30 -4.70 11.79 1.79
CA GLN A 30 -5.68 12.32 0.85
C GLN A 30 -5.10 12.54 -0.55
N GLN A 31 -3.84 12.97 -0.65
CA GLN A 31 -3.12 13.07 -1.91
C GLN A 31 -3.08 11.70 -2.60
N LEU A 32 -2.55 10.68 -1.92
CA LEU A 32 -2.48 9.31 -2.45
C LEU A 32 -3.84 8.81 -2.93
N LEU A 33 -4.89 8.98 -2.13
CA LEU A 33 -6.23 8.48 -2.48
C LEU A 33 -6.86 9.22 -3.68
N ASN A 34 -6.51 10.49 -3.88
CA ASN A 34 -7.03 11.29 -4.99
C ASN A 34 -6.23 11.12 -6.28
N THR A 35 -4.90 11.02 -6.16
CA THR A 35 -4.00 11.12 -7.32
C THR A 35 -3.30 9.81 -7.65
N ARG A 36 -3.22 8.87 -6.69
CA ARG A 36 -2.36 7.67 -6.75
C ARG A 36 -0.88 8.00 -6.91
N GLU A 37 -0.49 9.21 -6.53
CA GLU A 37 0.87 9.75 -6.70
C GLU A 37 1.36 10.28 -5.35
N CYS A 38 2.24 9.53 -4.69
CA CYS A 38 2.82 9.90 -3.40
C CYS A 38 4.29 9.44 -3.24
N PRO A 39 5.18 9.74 -4.20
CA PRO A 39 6.60 9.40 -4.06
C PRO A 39 7.21 10.14 -2.86
N GLY A 40 7.84 9.40 -1.95
CA GLY A 40 8.47 9.93 -0.74
C GLY A 40 7.49 10.44 0.32
N CYS A 41 6.20 10.11 0.22
CA CYS A 41 5.23 10.51 1.23
C CYS A 41 5.48 9.83 2.59
N ASP A 42 5.11 10.51 3.66
CA ASP A 42 5.05 9.96 5.01
C ASP A 42 3.63 9.47 5.31
N LEU A 43 3.46 8.16 5.23
CA LEU A 43 2.22 7.42 5.43
C LEU A 43 2.37 6.45 6.61
N GLN A 44 3.27 6.75 7.55
CA GLN A 44 3.53 5.92 8.71
C GLN A 44 2.23 5.70 9.51
N GLY A 45 1.91 4.43 9.75
CA GLY A 45 0.70 4.05 10.49
C GLY A 45 -0.62 4.39 9.82
N ALA A 46 -0.61 4.82 8.55
CA ALA A 46 -1.82 5.23 7.85
C ALA A 46 -2.83 4.10 7.73
N ASP A 47 -4.11 4.41 7.96
CA ASP A 47 -5.22 3.51 7.64
C ASP A 47 -5.60 3.63 6.15
N LEU A 48 -5.16 2.64 5.36
CA LEU A 48 -5.39 2.50 3.92
C LEU A 48 -6.15 1.20 3.60
N ARG A 49 -6.94 0.69 4.56
CA ARG A 49 -7.73 -0.53 4.38
C ARG A 49 -8.67 -0.43 3.18
N GLY A 50 -8.64 -1.45 2.33
CA GLY A 50 -9.46 -1.52 1.12
C GLY A 50 -9.16 -0.43 0.09
N ALA A 51 -8.04 0.31 0.20
CA ALA A 51 -7.73 1.39 -0.71
C ALA A 51 -7.52 0.88 -2.15
N HIS A 52 -8.04 1.62 -3.12
CA HIS A 52 -7.86 1.34 -4.54
C HIS A 52 -6.61 2.07 -5.06
N LEU A 53 -5.46 1.38 -5.01
CA LEU A 53 -4.14 1.92 -5.30
C LEU A 53 -3.50 1.26 -6.55
N ILE A 54 -4.33 0.80 -7.49
CA ILE A 54 -3.88 0.22 -8.76
C ILE A 54 -2.98 1.23 -9.49
N GLY A 55 -1.76 0.81 -9.82
CA GLY A 55 -0.76 1.61 -10.52
C GLY A 55 -0.25 2.81 -9.73
N ALA A 56 -0.42 2.85 -8.40
CA ALA A 56 0.01 3.99 -7.61
C ALA A 56 1.54 4.13 -7.58
N ASP A 57 2.03 5.36 -7.67
CA ASP A 57 3.43 5.71 -7.41
C ASP A 57 3.63 5.97 -5.91
N LEU A 58 4.25 4.99 -5.24
CA LEU A 58 4.59 5.00 -3.82
C LEU A 58 6.10 4.87 -3.62
N ARG A 59 6.91 5.19 -4.64
CA ARG A 59 8.37 5.07 -4.57
C ARG A 59 8.91 5.84 -3.37
N LYS A 60 9.77 5.19 -2.57
CA LYS A 60 10.40 5.78 -1.37
C LYS A 60 9.42 6.24 -0.28
N ALA A 61 8.14 5.88 -0.37
CA ALA A 61 7.16 6.25 0.66
C ALA A 61 7.48 5.53 1.97
N ASN A 62 7.23 6.21 3.09
CA ASN A 62 7.26 5.62 4.42
C ASN A 62 5.87 5.09 4.77
N LEU A 63 5.69 3.78 4.68
CA LEU A 63 4.47 3.03 5.00
C LEU A 63 4.67 2.17 6.26
N GLN A 64 5.65 2.48 7.09
CA GLN A 64 5.95 1.70 8.30
C GLN A 64 4.69 1.59 9.18
N GLY A 65 4.31 0.35 9.50
CA GLY A 65 3.13 0.05 10.32
C GLY A 65 1.79 0.46 9.69
N ALA A 66 1.74 0.84 8.41
CA ALA A 66 0.49 1.19 7.73
C ALA A 66 -0.45 -0.02 7.66
N ASN A 67 -1.75 0.24 7.70
CA ASN A 67 -2.77 -0.78 7.52
C ASN A 67 -3.28 -0.77 6.07
N LEU A 68 -2.85 -1.74 5.28
CA LEU A 68 -3.18 -1.95 3.87
C LEU A 68 -4.01 -3.23 3.68
N GLU A 69 -4.69 -3.70 4.73
CA GLU A 69 -5.56 -4.87 4.65
C GLU A 69 -6.61 -4.68 3.54
N GLU A 70 -6.76 -5.71 2.70
CA GLU A 70 -7.63 -5.73 1.52
C GLU A 70 -7.35 -4.63 0.46
N ALA A 71 -6.23 -3.90 0.57
CA ALA A 71 -5.88 -2.89 -0.43
C ALA A 71 -5.54 -3.52 -1.78
N ASN A 72 -5.91 -2.85 -2.87
CA ASN A 72 -5.53 -3.25 -4.21
C ASN A 72 -4.33 -2.41 -4.69
N LEU A 73 -3.16 -3.04 -4.73
CA LEU A 73 -1.86 -2.47 -5.13
C LEU A 73 -1.40 -3.04 -6.49
N GLU A 74 -2.31 -3.56 -7.31
CA GLU A 74 -1.96 -4.13 -8.61
C GLU A 74 -1.18 -3.12 -9.46
N GLY A 75 0.01 -3.50 -9.90
CA GLY A 75 0.91 -2.66 -10.68
C GLY A 75 1.47 -1.42 -9.97
N ALA A 76 1.29 -1.29 -8.65
CA ALA A 76 1.84 -0.16 -7.90
C ALA A 76 3.38 -0.21 -7.85
N ASP A 77 4.02 0.95 -7.87
CA ASP A 77 5.47 1.11 -7.73
C ASP A 77 5.81 1.50 -6.28
N LEU A 78 6.31 0.53 -5.52
CA LEU A 78 6.78 0.64 -4.14
C LEU A 78 8.31 0.52 -4.07
N THR A 79 9.02 0.84 -5.17
CA THR A 79 10.49 0.80 -5.20
C THR A 79 11.07 1.66 -4.07
N ASP A 80 12.04 1.11 -3.32
CA ASP A 80 12.68 1.74 -2.16
C ASP A 80 11.72 2.14 -1.02
N ALA A 81 10.46 1.69 -1.02
CA ALA A 81 9.50 2.06 0.03
C ALA A 81 9.79 1.33 1.36
N ASN A 82 9.47 1.98 2.48
CA ASN A 82 9.57 1.36 3.80
C ASN A 82 8.20 0.84 4.25
N LEU A 83 7.99 -0.47 4.23
CA LEU A 83 6.75 -1.11 4.69
C LEU A 83 6.95 -1.89 5.99
N GLU A 84 8.02 -1.62 6.75
CA GLU A 84 8.31 -2.39 7.97
C GLU A 84 7.09 -2.49 8.90
N GLY A 85 6.71 -3.73 9.24
CA GLY A 85 5.57 -4.02 10.11
C GLY A 85 4.19 -3.67 9.53
N ALA A 86 4.07 -3.33 8.25
CA ALA A 86 2.78 -3.04 7.63
C ALA A 86 1.88 -4.28 7.57
N ASN A 87 0.57 -4.06 7.62
CA ASN A 87 -0.44 -5.10 7.46
C ASN A 87 -0.95 -5.13 6.01
N LEU A 88 -0.58 -6.16 5.24
CA LEU A 88 -1.08 -6.42 3.89
C LEU A 88 -1.97 -7.68 3.84
N THR A 89 -2.68 -7.97 4.93
CA THR A 89 -3.61 -9.11 4.98
C THR A 89 -4.63 -9.00 3.84
N ALA A 90 -4.78 -10.06 3.05
CA ALA A 90 -5.71 -10.14 1.91
C ALA A 90 -5.51 -9.04 0.84
N ALA A 91 -4.35 -8.37 0.80
CA ALA A 91 -4.05 -7.37 -0.22
C ALA A 91 -3.73 -8.01 -1.58
N PHE A 92 -3.94 -7.25 -2.66
CA PHE A 92 -3.66 -7.67 -4.04
C PHE A 92 -2.40 -6.95 -4.53
N LEU A 93 -1.35 -7.70 -4.87
CA LEU A 93 -0.04 -7.18 -5.28
C LEU A 93 0.40 -7.70 -6.66
N THR A 94 -0.54 -8.10 -7.52
CA THR A 94 -0.23 -8.57 -8.87
C THR A 94 0.59 -7.52 -9.64
N ASN A 95 1.74 -7.89 -10.21
CA ASN A 95 2.65 -7.00 -10.95
C ASN A 95 3.18 -5.79 -10.16
N ALA A 96 3.09 -5.78 -8.83
CA ALA A 96 3.64 -4.68 -8.03
C ALA A 96 5.19 -4.69 -8.04
N SER A 97 5.81 -3.52 -8.09
CA SER A 97 7.26 -3.37 -7.94
C SER A 97 7.60 -3.07 -6.48
N LEU A 98 8.32 -3.97 -5.83
CA LEU A 98 8.78 -3.90 -4.44
C LEU A 98 10.32 -3.91 -4.37
N ASN A 99 10.98 -3.52 -5.46
CA ASN A 99 12.43 -3.53 -5.59
C ASN A 99 13.06 -2.71 -4.45
N GLN A 100 14.03 -3.29 -3.75
CA GLN A 100 14.73 -2.66 -2.62
C GLN A 100 13.82 -2.20 -1.46
N ALA A 101 12.55 -2.62 -1.43
CA ALA A 101 11.64 -2.24 -0.36
C ALA A 101 12.03 -2.91 0.97
N ASN A 102 11.75 -2.22 2.09
CA ASN A 102 11.83 -2.83 3.41
C ASN A 102 10.50 -3.50 3.74
N LEU A 103 10.43 -4.83 3.64
CA LEU A 103 9.25 -5.64 3.94
C LEU A 103 9.39 -6.39 5.28
N ASN A 104 10.34 -5.99 6.14
CA ASN A 104 10.58 -6.69 7.40
C ASN A 104 9.34 -6.67 8.29
N GLY A 105 8.96 -7.84 8.81
CA GLY A 105 7.78 -7.98 9.69
C GLY A 105 6.44 -7.74 9.00
N VAL A 106 6.39 -7.63 7.67
CA VAL A 106 5.11 -7.44 6.95
C VAL A 106 4.21 -8.66 7.10
N ASN A 107 2.93 -8.42 7.34
CA ASN A 107 1.91 -9.45 7.35
C ASN A 107 1.24 -9.57 5.98
N PHE A 108 1.57 -10.62 5.22
CA PHE A 108 0.96 -10.97 3.94
C PHE A 108 -0.09 -12.09 4.08
N THR A 109 -0.68 -12.29 5.26
CA THR A 109 -1.67 -13.37 5.46
C THR A 109 -2.77 -13.28 4.41
N SER A 110 -3.02 -14.37 3.68
CA SER A 110 -4.03 -14.44 2.60
C SER A 110 -3.85 -13.45 1.45
N ALA A 111 -2.71 -12.75 1.33
CA ALA A 111 -2.45 -11.83 0.24
C ALA A 111 -2.26 -12.58 -1.10
N MET A 112 -2.55 -11.91 -2.21
CA MET A 112 -2.25 -12.40 -3.56
C MET A 112 -1.02 -11.66 -4.10
N ILE A 113 0.08 -12.38 -4.28
CA ILE A 113 1.38 -11.84 -4.68
C ILE A 113 1.81 -12.55 -5.96
N TYR A 114 1.38 -12.00 -7.09
CA TYR A 114 1.60 -12.58 -8.41
C TYR A 114 2.51 -11.70 -9.24
N ASP A 115 3.57 -12.28 -9.80
CA ASP A 115 4.50 -11.59 -10.69
C ASP A 115 5.05 -10.27 -10.10
N ALA A 116 5.14 -10.19 -8.77
CA ALA A 116 5.67 -9.01 -8.09
C ALA A 116 7.21 -9.05 -8.11
N ASP A 117 7.82 -7.90 -8.33
CA ASP A 117 9.29 -7.78 -8.32
C ASP A 117 9.77 -7.42 -6.91
N VAL A 118 10.34 -8.40 -6.22
CA VAL A 118 10.91 -8.23 -4.87
C VAL A 118 12.44 -8.16 -4.88
N THR A 119 13.05 -7.84 -6.03
CA THR A 119 14.51 -7.84 -6.18
C THR A 119 15.18 -6.87 -5.19
N GLY A 120 16.00 -7.43 -4.30
CA GLY A 120 16.73 -6.67 -3.28
C GLY A 120 15.88 -6.21 -2.09
N ALA A 121 14.60 -6.60 -2.03
CA ALA A 121 13.77 -6.31 -0.86
C ALA A 121 14.27 -7.05 0.39
N SER A 122 14.22 -6.39 1.55
CA SER A 122 14.45 -7.04 2.84
C SER A 122 13.14 -7.70 3.30
N MET A 123 13.17 -8.98 3.64
CA MET A 123 11.96 -9.79 3.91
C MET A 123 12.09 -10.63 5.19
N GLU A 124 12.78 -10.12 6.21
CA GLU A 124 12.92 -10.79 7.49
C GLU A 124 11.58 -10.84 8.23
N ARG A 125 11.26 -11.99 8.84
CA ARG A 125 10.07 -12.17 9.72
C ARG A 125 8.72 -11.82 9.05
N ILE A 126 8.61 -11.96 7.74
CA ILE A 126 7.32 -11.84 7.04
C ILE A 126 6.38 -13.00 7.41
N ASN A 127 5.08 -12.73 7.41
CA ASN A 127 4.05 -13.75 7.58
C ASN A 127 3.35 -14.02 6.25
N LEU A 128 3.49 -15.24 5.72
CA LEU A 128 2.90 -15.67 4.45
C LEU A 128 1.77 -16.70 4.64
N THR A 129 1.17 -16.78 5.83
CA THR A 129 0.12 -17.75 6.12
C THR A 129 -1.02 -17.62 5.10
N ASN A 130 -1.32 -18.69 4.36
CA ASN A 130 -2.33 -18.73 3.29
C ASN A 130 -2.12 -17.72 2.14
N ALA A 131 -0.95 -17.07 2.05
CA ALA A 131 -0.65 -16.20 0.92
C ALA A 131 -0.57 -17.01 -0.37
N GLN A 132 -1.10 -16.46 -1.45
CA GLN A 132 -0.98 -17.04 -2.79
C GLN A 132 0.20 -16.36 -3.48
N ILE A 133 1.24 -17.12 -3.80
CA ILE A 133 2.48 -16.60 -4.38
C ILE A 133 2.75 -17.33 -5.69
N TYR A 134 2.86 -16.57 -6.77
CA TYR A 134 3.17 -17.09 -8.10
C TYR A 134 4.08 -16.10 -8.83
N GLY A 135 5.06 -16.59 -9.59
CA GLY A 135 5.95 -15.73 -10.38
C GLY A 135 6.77 -14.69 -9.58
N THR A 136 6.79 -14.79 -8.26
CA THR A 136 7.41 -13.81 -7.36
C THR A 136 8.61 -14.44 -6.66
N GLY A 137 9.76 -13.76 -6.66
CA GLY A 137 11.03 -14.24 -6.10
C GLY A 137 11.12 -14.31 -4.57
N ILE A 138 10.06 -14.75 -3.89
CA ILE A 138 10.06 -14.95 -2.43
C ILE A 138 10.43 -16.40 -2.14
N ALA A 139 11.68 -16.63 -1.73
CA ALA A 139 12.09 -17.92 -1.20
C ALA A 139 11.54 -18.07 0.23
N VAL A 140 10.50 -18.88 0.42
CA VAL A 140 10.10 -19.32 1.75
C VAL A 140 11.26 -20.16 2.29
N GLY A 141 11.88 -19.72 3.39
CA GLY A 141 13.01 -20.42 4.01
C GLY A 141 12.68 -21.88 4.29
N GLY A 142 13.09 -22.75 3.38
CA GLY A 142 13.21 -24.18 3.50
C GLY A 142 14.54 -24.54 2.84
N GLU A 143 15.45 -25.10 3.64
CA GLU A 143 16.81 -25.41 3.23
C GLU A 143 16.85 -26.19 1.91
N ASN A 144 17.69 -25.72 0.99
CA ASN A 144 18.14 -26.52 -0.13
C ASN A 144 19.02 -27.66 0.41
N PRO A 145 18.90 -28.87 -0.14
CA PRO A 145 20.03 -29.40 -0.88
C PRO A 145 19.79 -29.43 -2.39
#